data_AF-A0A966UDH6-F1
#
_entry.id   AF-A0A966UDH6-F1
#
_cell.length_a   1.000
_cell.length_b   1.000
_cell.length_c   1.000
_cell.angle_alpha   90.00
_cell.angle_beta   90.00
_cell.angle_gamma   90.00
#
_symmetry.space_group_name_H-M   'P 1'
#
loop_
_entity.id
_entity.type
_entity.pdbx_description
1 polymer ?
#
loop_
_entity_poly.entity_id
_entity_poly.type
_entity_poly.pdbx_seq_one_letter_code
_entity_poly.pdbx_strand_id
1 'polypeptide(L)'
;MNSAPGQPIAMGLNTSVSTRQVSIVDGTKVKVGVSGSYNINFSAQLLHTSNDATSVDIWLRVNGSDVPASNTQLNFSKKDERYIAAWNFMVDLQANDYVQLMWFSNEPTMRLAYSGPGIAPVRPAVPSLIVTINQVG
;
A
#
# COMPACT_ATOMS: atom_id res chain seq x y z
N MET A 1 -7.58 4.77 8.18
CA MET A 1 -7.21 6.14 8.62
C MET A 1 -5.74 6.14 8.95
N ASN A 2 -5.04 7.28 8.81
CA ASN A 2 -3.69 7.43 9.35
C ASN A 2 -3.75 7.33 10.88
N SER A 3 -3.48 6.14 11.41
CA SER A 3 -3.65 5.84 12.83
C SER A 3 -2.49 6.33 13.70
N ALA A 4 -1.38 6.78 13.10
CA ALA A 4 -0.23 7.34 13.78
C ALA A 4 0.38 8.49 12.95
N PRO A 5 -0.27 9.67 12.91
CA PRO A 5 0.26 10.82 12.19
C PRO A 5 1.67 11.18 12.64
N GLY A 6 2.54 11.51 11.68
CA GLY A 6 3.94 11.80 11.98
C GLY A 6 4.80 10.55 12.25
N GLN A 7 4.27 9.34 12.03
CA GLN A 7 5.02 8.09 12.11
C GLN A 7 4.79 7.22 10.86
N PRO A 8 5.85 6.58 10.31
CA PRO A 8 5.69 5.54 9.30
C PRO A 8 4.85 4.38 9.79
N ILE A 9 3.85 3.99 9.01
CA ILE A 9 3.02 2.81 9.29
C ILE A 9 2.92 1.90 8.06
N ALA A 10 2.82 0.59 8.28
CA ALA A 10 2.59 -0.35 7.20
C ALA A 10 1.13 -0.25 6.74
N MET A 11 0.89 -0.33 5.43
CA MET A 11 -0.47 -0.38 4.91
C MET A 11 -1.11 -1.73 5.25
N GLY A 12 -2.36 -1.68 5.72
CA GLY A 12 -3.15 -2.88 6.03
C GLY A 12 -3.61 -3.61 4.77
N LEU A 13 -3.44 -4.94 4.76
CA LEU A 13 -3.86 -5.85 3.73
C LEU A 13 -5.04 -6.69 4.25
N ASN A 14 -6.22 -6.46 3.69
CA ASN A 14 -7.50 -7.02 4.13
C ASN A 14 -8.02 -8.17 3.25
N THR A 15 -7.37 -8.44 2.11
CA THR A 15 -7.71 -9.57 1.23
C THR A 15 -6.56 -10.55 1.15
N SER A 16 -6.76 -11.78 1.61
CA SER A 16 -5.78 -12.87 1.52
C SER A 16 -5.55 -13.25 0.05
N VAL A 17 -4.45 -12.78 -0.55
CA VAL A 17 -3.97 -13.27 -1.84
C VAL A 17 -2.91 -14.34 -1.56
N SER A 18 -3.34 -15.61 -1.53
CA SER A 18 -2.43 -16.76 -1.43
C SER A 18 -2.31 -17.41 -2.81
N THR A 19 -1.44 -16.86 -3.65
CA THR A 19 -1.07 -17.49 -4.92
C THR A 19 0.43 -17.80 -4.91
N ARG A 20 0.81 -18.99 -5.41
CA ARG A 20 2.21 -19.39 -5.66
C ARG A 20 3.18 -19.18 -4.48
N GLN A 21 2.86 -19.71 -3.29
CA GLN A 21 3.72 -19.64 -2.09
C GLN A 21 3.99 -18.21 -1.58
N VAL A 22 3.16 -17.26 -1.98
CA VAL A 22 3.06 -15.94 -1.35
C VAL A 22 1.94 -15.98 -0.31
N SER A 23 2.18 -15.44 0.88
CA SER A 23 1.19 -15.43 1.97
C SER A 23 1.17 -14.08 2.68
N ILE A 24 0.00 -13.68 3.17
CA ILE A 24 -0.12 -12.49 4.01
C ILE A 24 0.05 -12.89 5.47
N VAL A 25 0.96 -12.21 6.16
CA VAL A 25 1.29 -12.42 7.58
C VAL A 25 1.03 -11.13 8.34
N ASP A 26 0.45 -11.25 9.54
CA ASP A 26 0.15 -10.11 10.44
C ASP A 26 -0.65 -8.96 9.78
N GLY A 27 -1.42 -9.27 8.72
CA GLY A 27 -2.27 -8.32 8.00
C GLY A 27 -1.53 -7.17 7.29
N THR A 28 -0.19 -7.16 7.24
CA THR A 28 0.60 -6.07 6.63
C THR A 28 1.85 -6.56 5.90
N LYS A 29 2.28 -7.80 6.16
CA LYS A 29 3.46 -8.41 5.55
C LYS A 29 3.02 -9.34 4.44
N VAL A 30 3.74 -9.32 3.33
CA VAL A 30 3.60 -10.32 2.29
C VAL A 30 4.88 -11.14 2.26
N LYS A 31 4.80 -12.40 2.69
CA LYS A 31 5.91 -13.33 2.82
C LYS A 31 6.04 -14.20 1.57
N VAL A 32 7.25 -14.34 1.05
CA VAL A 32 7.57 -15.23 -0.08
C VAL A 32 8.14 -16.56 0.41
N GLY A 33 7.77 -17.66 -0.24
CA GLY A 33 8.25 -19.00 0.09
C GLY A 33 9.50 -19.45 -0.68
N VAL A 34 9.90 -18.73 -1.74
CA VAL A 34 10.97 -19.10 -2.66
C VAL A 34 11.88 -17.91 -2.88
N SER A 35 13.17 -18.16 -3.11
CA SER A 35 14.11 -17.12 -3.51
C SER A 35 13.94 -16.78 -4.99
N GLY A 36 13.98 -15.49 -5.33
CA GLY A 36 13.87 -15.05 -6.72
C GLY A 36 13.68 -13.54 -6.83
N SER A 37 13.53 -13.06 -8.06
CA SER A 37 13.19 -11.67 -8.34
C SER A 37 11.68 -11.52 -8.35
N TYR A 38 11.17 -10.52 -7.64
CA TYR A 38 9.75 -10.29 -7.48
C TYR A 38 9.34 -8.90 -7.98
N ASN A 39 8.25 -8.87 -8.73
CA ASN A 39 7.54 -7.65 -9.09
C ASN A 39 6.34 -7.46 -8.15
N ILE A 40 6.39 -6.40 -7.36
CA ILE A 40 5.36 -6.03 -6.39
C ILE A 40 4.59 -4.85 -6.98
N ASN A 41 3.37 -5.09 -7.44
CA ASN A 41 2.49 -4.07 -7.98
C ASN A 41 1.38 -3.77 -6.98
N PHE A 42 0.99 -2.51 -6.88
CA PHE A 42 -0.12 -2.14 -6.00
C PHE A 42 -0.97 -1.03 -6.59
N SER A 43 -2.17 -0.87 -6.01
CA SER A 43 -2.97 0.34 -6.16
C SER A 43 -3.56 0.72 -4.80
N ALA A 44 -3.34 1.96 -4.37
CA ALA A 44 -3.84 2.49 -3.10
C ALA A 44 -4.74 3.70 -3.35
N GLN A 45 -5.92 3.69 -2.74
CA GLN A 45 -6.89 4.78 -2.82
C GLN A 45 -6.66 5.76 -1.68
N LEU A 46 -6.03 6.89 -1.99
CA LEU A 46 -5.76 7.95 -1.03
C LEU A 46 -6.89 8.98 -1.03
N LEU A 47 -7.30 9.41 0.17
CA LEU A 47 -8.27 10.47 0.38
C LEU A 47 -7.76 11.44 1.43
N HIS A 48 -7.77 12.72 1.07
CA HIS A 48 -7.55 13.82 1.99
C HIS A 48 -8.89 14.45 2.39
N THR A 49 -9.13 14.61 3.69
CA THR A 49 -10.45 15.02 4.23
C THR A 49 -10.47 16.41 4.88
N SER A 50 -9.35 17.13 4.89
CA SER A 50 -9.27 18.54 5.35
C SER A 50 -8.88 19.47 4.22
N ASN A 51 -8.85 20.79 4.45
CA ASN A 51 -8.47 21.77 3.43
C ASN A 51 -6.97 22.11 3.46
N ASP A 52 -6.20 21.50 4.35
CA ASP A 52 -4.81 21.87 4.61
C ASP A 52 -3.87 21.20 3.59
N ALA A 53 -2.84 21.91 3.15
CA ALA A 53 -1.84 21.30 2.29
C ALA A 53 -1.11 20.18 3.05
N THR A 54 -0.99 19.00 2.43
CA THR A 54 -0.33 17.84 3.03
C THR A 54 0.33 16.97 1.98
N SER A 55 1.16 16.04 2.43
CA SER A 55 1.79 15.04 1.59
C SER A 55 1.59 13.63 2.14
N VAL A 56 1.69 12.67 1.23
CA VAL A 56 1.81 11.25 1.54
C VAL A 56 3.06 10.73 0.87
N ASP A 57 3.88 10.03 1.64
CA ASP A 57 5.07 9.30 1.18
C ASP A 57 4.75 7.80 1.19
N ILE A 58 5.15 7.07 0.14
CA ILE A 58 4.94 5.62 -0.01
C ILE A 58 6.22 4.96 -0.51
N TRP A 59 6.66 3.90 0.17
CA TRP A 59 7.89 3.19 -0.17
C TRP A 59 7.81 1.70 0.17
N LEU A 60 8.83 0.96 -0.25
CA LEU A 60 8.96 -0.47 0.01
C LEU A 60 9.87 -0.75 1.22
N ARG A 61 9.46 -1.69 2.07
CA ARG A 61 10.26 -2.22 3.18
C ARG A 61 10.42 -3.73 3.03
N VAL A 62 11.62 -4.25 3.25
CA VAL A 62 11.95 -5.68 3.24
C VAL A 62 12.50 -6.06 4.61
N ASN A 63 11.93 -7.08 5.25
CA ASN A 63 12.41 -7.61 6.53
C ASN A 63 12.62 -6.56 7.63
N GLY A 64 11.82 -5.49 7.65
CA GLY A 64 11.93 -4.40 8.61
C GLY A 64 12.86 -3.25 8.19
N SER A 65 13.63 -3.40 7.11
CA SER A 65 14.51 -2.37 6.56
C SER A 65 13.90 -1.68 5.34
N ASP A 66 13.94 -0.36 5.29
CA ASP A 66 13.46 0.42 4.16
C ASP A 66 14.37 0.25 2.94
N VAL A 67 13.76 0.02 1.78
CA VAL A 67 14.49 -0.12 0.51
C VAL A 67 14.94 1.27 0.05
N PRO A 68 16.25 1.51 -0.16
CA PRO A 68 16.75 2.79 -0.63
C PRO A 68 16.10 3.22 -1.95
N ALA A 69 15.87 4.52 -2.11
CA ALA A 69 15.32 5.13 -3.33
C ALA A 69 13.97 4.54 -3.83
N SER A 70 13.17 3.95 -2.92
CA SER A 70 11.84 3.43 -3.26
C SER A 70 10.68 4.39 -2.92
N ASN A 71 10.98 5.54 -2.29
CA ASN A 71 9.94 6.47 -1.86
C ASN A 71 9.39 7.31 -3.02
N THR A 72 8.08 7.48 -3.04
CA THR A 72 7.37 8.43 -3.91
C THR A 72 6.45 9.30 -3.06
N GLN A 73 6.52 10.62 -3.26
CA GLN A 73 5.70 11.60 -2.55
C GLN A 73 4.55 12.11 -3.43
N LEU A 74 3.36 12.21 -2.84
CA LEU A 74 2.14 12.75 -3.43
C LEU A 74 1.66 13.93 -2.60
N ASN A 75 1.35 15.06 -3.25
CA ASN A 75 0.92 16.29 -2.57
C ASN A 75 -0.58 16.54 -2.76
N PHE A 76 -1.25 16.87 -1.66
CA PHE A 76 -2.67 17.19 -1.58
C PHE A 76 -2.82 18.64 -1.12
N SER A 77 -3.83 19.32 -1.66
CA SER A 77 -4.06 20.75 -1.41
C SER A 77 -5.52 21.09 -1.13
N LYS A 78 -6.44 20.15 -1.34
CA LYS A 78 -7.89 20.41 -1.25
C LYS A 78 -8.61 19.30 -0.50
N LYS A 79 -9.67 19.68 0.19
CA LYS A 79 -10.59 18.73 0.79
C LYS A 79 -11.24 17.83 -0.26
N ASP A 80 -11.39 16.57 0.13
CA ASP A 80 -11.97 15.50 -0.67
C ASP A 80 -11.17 15.17 -1.94
N GLU A 81 -9.92 15.66 -2.03
CA GLU A 81 -8.97 15.30 -3.07
C GLU A 81 -8.59 13.82 -2.94
N ARG A 82 -8.60 13.14 -4.09
CA ARG A 82 -8.37 11.70 -4.20
C ARG A 82 -7.28 11.44 -5.21
N TYR A 83 -6.31 10.62 -4.83
CA TYR A 83 -5.31 10.09 -5.74
C TYR A 83 -5.27 8.57 -5.67
N ILE A 84 -4.91 7.98 -6.80
CA ILE A 84 -4.57 6.57 -6.91
C ILE A 84 -3.06 6.49 -7.02
N ALA A 85 -2.43 5.95 -5.97
CA ALA A 85 -1.03 5.56 -6.03
C ALA A 85 -0.95 4.17 -6.67
N ALA A 86 -0.45 4.07 -7.90
CA ALA A 86 -0.32 2.80 -8.61
C ALA A 86 0.98 2.73 -9.41
N TRP A 87 1.92 1.94 -8.93
CA TRP A 87 3.19 1.61 -9.59
C TRP A 87 3.69 0.26 -9.10
N ASN A 88 4.92 -0.09 -9.45
CA ASN A 88 5.53 -1.35 -9.08
C ASN A 88 6.94 -1.20 -8.51
N PHE A 89 7.36 -2.19 -7.74
CA PHE A 89 8.72 -2.35 -7.24
C PHE A 89 9.30 -3.68 -7.71
N MET A 90 10.54 -3.64 -8.20
CA MET A 90 11.33 -4.85 -8.46
C MET A 90 12.29 -5.05 -7.30
N VAL A 91 12.31 -6.25 -6.72
CA VAL A 91 13.17 -6.58 -5.59
C VAL A 91 13.54 -8.05 -5.60
N ASP A 92 14.79 -8.36 -5.27
CA ASP A 92 15.25 -9.72 -5.05
C ASP A 92 14.96 -10.12 -3.60
N LEU A 93 14.29 -11.26 -3.43
CA LEU A 93 13.90 -11.79 -2.13
C LEU A 93 14.43 -13.20 -1.96
N GLN A 94 14.78 -13.56 -0.73
CA GLN A 94 15.10 -14.92 -0.34
C GLN A 94 13.86 -15.64 0.19
N ALA A 95 13.87 -16.97 0.15
CA ALA A 95 12.83 -17.78 0.77
C ALA A 95 12.65 -17.38 2.25
N ASN A 96 11.39 -17.13 2.63
CA ASN A 96 10.94 -16.60 3.92
C ASN A 96 11.06 -15.09 4.16
N ASP A 97 11.62 -14.32 3.22
CA ASP A 97 11.56 -12.87 3.30
C ASP A 97 10.13 -12.36 3.25
N TYR A 98 9.91 -11.20 3.84
CA TYR A 98 8.65 -10.50 3.72
C TYR A 98 8.85 -9.05 3.31
N VAL A 99 7.84 -8.55 2.60
CA VAL A 99 7.75 -7.16 2.18
C VAL A 99 6.57 -6.46 2.82
N GLN A 100 6.68 -5.15 2.98
CA GLN A 100 5.62 -4.27 3.45
C GLN A 100 5.59 -3.02 2.56
N LEU A 101 4.39 -2.58 2.20
CA LEU A 101 4.18 -1.23 1.68
C LEU A 101 4.05 -0.30 2.88
N MET A 102 4.96 0.65 2.98
CA MET A 102 4.99 1.63 4.03
C MET A 102 4.38 2.93 3.51
N TRP A 103 3.71 3.66 4.39
CA TRP A 103 3.29 5.01 4.10
C TRP A 103 3.46 5.93 5.30
N PHE A 104 3.57 7.22 5.00
CA PHE A 104 3.69 8.27 5.97
C PHE A 104 2.86 9.47 5.53
N SER A 105 2.25 10.13 6.50
CA SER A 105 1.76 11.50 6.37
C SER A 105 1.78 12.14 7.76
N ASN A 106 2.02 13.45 7.79
CA ASN A 106 1.93 14.22 9.02
C ASN A 106 0.48 14.49 9.44
N GLU A 107 -0.50 14.25 8.57
CA GLU A 107 -1.89 14.60 8.81
C GLU A 107 -2.77 13.40 9.18
N PRO A 108 -3.59 13.50 10.24
CA PRO A 108 -4.60 12.49 10.58
C PRO A 108 -5.74 12.40 9.56
N THR A 109 -5.90 13.44 8.75
CA THR A 109 -6.97 13.56 7.75
C THR A 109 -6.67 12.75 6.49
N MET A 110 -5.45 12.22 6.34
CA MET A 110 -5.06 11.29 5.28
C MET A 110 -5.53 9.86 5.57
N ARG A 111 -6.09 9.23 4.55
CA ARG A 111 -6.71 7.90 4.69
C ARG A 111 -6.53 7.07 3.43
N LEU A 112 -6.23 5.78 3.63
CA LEU A 112 -6.58 4.74 2.66
C LEU A 112 -8.10 4.55 2.68
N ALA A 113 -8.78 4.89 1.59
CA ALA A 113 -10.23 4.99 1.53
C ALA A 113 -10.87 3.75 0.90
N TYR A 114 -11.84 3.18 1.61
CA TYR A 114 -12.75 2.16 1.08
C TYR A 114 -14.10 2.81 0.77
N SER A 115 -14.69 2.45 -0.36
CA SER A 115 -16.09 2.77 -0.68
C SER A 115 -16.85 1.47 -0.92
N GLY A 116 -17.97 1.29 -0.23
CA GLY A 116 -18.84 0.12 -0.43
C GLY A 116 -19.43 0.03 -1.85
N PRO A 117 -20.05 -1.11 -2.20
CA PRO A 117 -20.70 -1.27 -3.48
C PRO A 117 -21.84 -0.24 -3.65
N GLY A 118 -22.00 0.26 -4.87
CA GLY A 118 -23.11 1.15 -5.20
C GLY A 118 -24.36 0.35 -5.55
N ILE A 119 -25.53 0.91 -5.28
CA ILE A 119 -26.85 0.28 -5.55
C ILE A 119 -27.61 0.91 -6.72
N ALA A 120 -27.24 2.13 -7.14
CA ALA A 120 -27.85 2.85 -8.26
C ALA A 120 -26.86 3.85 -8.88
N PRO A 121 -26.15 3.51 -9.96
CA PRO A 121 -26.09 2.20 -10.61
C PRO A 121 -25.38 1.15 -9.73
N VAL A 122 -25.75 -0.13 -9.90
CA VAL A 122 -25.07 -1.25 -9.26
C VAL A 122 -23.62 -1.30 -9.74
N ARG A 123 -22.67 -1.25 -8.80
CA ARG A 123 -21.24 -1.30 -9.09
C ARG A 123 -20.47 -1.88 -7.91
N PRO A 124 -19.34 -2.58 -8.15
CA PRO A 124 -18.55 -3.19 -7.08
C PRO A 124 -17.96 -2.13 -6.14
N ALA A 125 -17.53 -2.60 -4.97
CA ALA A 125 -16.82 -1.77 -4.00
C ALA A 125 -15.48 -1.26 -4.54
N VAL A 126 -15.04 -0.11 -4.04
CA VAL A 126 -13.69 0.42 -4.27
C VAL A 126 -12.81 0.01 -3.08
N PRO A 127 -11.83 -0.90 -3.28
CA PRO A 127 -10.94 -1.34 -2.21
C PRO A 127 -9.97 -0.21 -1.82
N SER A 128 -9.52 -0.22 -0.57
CA SER A 128 -8.54 0.75 -0.07
C SER A 128 -7.13 0.50 -0.59
N LEU A 129 -6.77 -0.77 -0.72
CA LEU A 129 -5.45 -1.21 -1.19
C LEU A 129 -5.62 -2.55 -1.92
N ILE A 130 -4.98 -2.68 -3.08
CA ILE A 130 -4.76 -3.94 -3.77
C ILE A 130 -3.25 -4.12 -3.90
N VAL A 131 -2.74 -5.30 -3.57
CA VAL A 131 -1.34 -5.68 -3.76
C VAL A 131 -1.28 -6.99 -4.51
N THR A 132 -0.41 -7.06 -5.51
CA THR A 132 -0.13 -8.23 -6.31
C THR A 132 1.37 -8.45 -6.37
N ILE A 133 1.81 -9.66 -6.05
CA ILE A 133 3.22 -10.03 -6.12
C ILE A 133 3.38 -11.17 -7.12
N ASN A 134 4.30 -11.00 -8.05
CA ASN A 134 4.64 -12.03 -9.03
C ASN A 134 6.15 -12.27 -9.01
N GLN A 135 6.56 -13.54 -8.97
CA GLN A 135 7.94 -13.90 -9.29
C GLN A 135 8.19 -13.72 -10.78
N VAL A 136 9.29 -13.08 -11.14
CA VAL A 136 9.67 -12.75 -12.53
C VAL A 136 11.06 -13.28 -12.92
N GLY A 137 11.79 -13.88 -11.97
CA GLY A 137 13.13 -14.45 -12.16
C GLY A 137 13.51 -15.38 -11.03
#